data_AF-A0A9D4QUB6-F1
#
_entry.id   AF-A0A9D4QUB6-F1
#
_cell.length_a   1.000
_cell.length_b   1.000
_cell.length_c   1.000
_cell.angle_alpha   90.00
_cell.angle_beta   90.00
_cell.angle_gamma   90.00
#
_symmetry.space_group_name_H-M   'P 1'
#
loop_
_entity.id
_entity.type
_entity.pdbx_description
1 polymer ?
#
loop_
_entity_poly.entity_id
_entity_poly.type
_entity_poly.pdbx_seq_one_letter_code
_entity_poly.pdbx_strand_id
1 'polypeptide(L)'
;MCNVKRIFLLLQLLLLLLLQQQQQLLLLLLLLLLLLLLLLLLLLLLLLLQLLLLLLLLQLLLLLLLLLLLLLLQQQQLLLLLLLLLLLLLLLLLLLLLLLLLLLLLLLLLLLLLLLLLLLLLLLLLLLLLLLLLLLLLLLLPLLLLLLLVVVVVVVAAAATTTTSTTTTTTTTTTTTTTTTTTTTTSTTTTTTTTTTTTTTTTTTTTTTTTTTTTTTTTTTTTTITLLLPLQLLVLLLQLLLLQPLLLLLLLLLLLLLLLLLLLLLLLLLLLLLLLLLLLLLLLLLLLLPLLLPLLLLLLLLLLLLLLLLLLLLLLLLLLLLLLLLLLLLLLCYYCCFYYYYYYYYYYYYYCFYCYYYYYYYYYYYYYYYYYYYY
;
A
#
# COMPACT_ATOMS: atom_id res chain seq x y z
N MET A 1 35.77 13.29 39.36
CA MET A 1 35.74 12.87 37.92
C MET A 1 34.81 11.69 37.62
N CYS A 2 34.87 10.57 38.36
CA CYS A 2 34.15 9.32 37.98
C CYS A 2 32.63 9.51 37.70
N ASN A 3 31.89 10.17 38.61
CA ASN A 3 30.43 10.25 38.53
C ASN A 3 29.90 10.94 37.26
N VAL A 4 30.54 12.01 36.75
CA VAL A 4 30.05 12.73 35.56
C VAL A 4 30.17 11.85 34.30
N LYS A 5 31.32 11.16 34.12
CA LYS A 5 31.48 10.19 33.03
C LYS A 5 30.48 9.04 33.13
N ARG A 6 30.21 8.56 34.35
CA ARG A 6 29.22 7.49 34.62
C ARG A 6 27.79 7.93 34.29
N ILE A 7 27.37 9.14 34.69
CA ILE A 7 26.06 9.70 34.37
C ILE A 7 25.89 9.88 32.86
N PHE A 8 26.90 10.39 32.16
CA PHE A 8 26.83 10.54 30.71
C PHE A 8 26.68 9.18 29.99
N LEU A 9 27.51 8.19 30.35
CA LEU A 9 27.41 6.84 29.78
C LEU A 9 26.05 6.19 30.07
N LEU A 10 25.47 6.41 31.26
CA LEU A 10 24.12 5.94 31.58
C LEU A 10 23.04 6.63 30.74
N LEU A 11 23.16 7.94 30.49
CA LEU A 11 22.21 8.66 29.62
C LEU A 11 22.29 8.19 28.17
N GLN A 12 23.51 7.99 27.64
CA GLN A 12 23.74 7.46 26.30
C GLN A 12 23.22 6.02 26.17
N LEU A 13 23.45 5.17 27.17
CA LEU A 13 22.92 3.80 27.22
C LEU A 13 21.38 3.80 27.27
N LEU A 14 20.78 4.68 28.08
CA LEU A 14 19.32 4.82 28.19
C LEU A 14 18.71 5.24 26.85
N LEU A 15 19.32 6.21 26.15
CA LEU A 15 18.87 6.64 24.81
C LEU A 15 18.95 5.49 23.80
N LEU A 16 20.02 4.70 23.81
CA LEU A 16 20.20 3.54 22.93
C LEU A 16 19.22 2.40 23.25
N LEU A 17 18.92 2.15 24.52
CA LEU A 17 17.92 1.15 24.95
C LEU A 17 16.49 1.58 24.57
N LEU A 18 16.14 2.86 24.75
CA LEU A 18 14.87 3.41 24.29
C LEU A 18 14.74 3.35 22.77
N LEU A 19 15.83 3.62 22.03
CA LEU A 19 15.84 3.45 20.57
C LEU A 19 15.63 1.99 20.16
N GLN A 20 16.36 1.05 20.78
CA GLN A 20 16.20 -0.38 20.52
C GLN A 20 14.76 -0.81 20.75
N GLN A 21 14.14 -0.37 21.85
CA GLN A 21 12.73 -0.64 22.14
C GLN A 21 11.80 -0.09 21.04
N GLN A 22 12.00 1.15 20.60
CA GLN A 22 11.17 1.76 19.55
C GLN A 22 11.33 1.04 18.20
N GLN A 23 12.56 0.66 17.82
CA GLN A 23 12.80 -0.13 16.60
C GLN A 23 12.21 -1.54 16.70
N GLN A 24 12.31 -2.20 17.85
CA GLN A 24 11.68 -3.51 18.10
C GLN A 24 10.15 -3.43 18.05
N LEU A 25 9.55 -2.39 18.63
CA LEU A 25 8.11 -2.16 18.60
C LEU A 25 7.60 -1.88 17.19
N LEU A 26 8.32 -1.06 16.40
CA LEU A 26 7.98 -0.79 15.00
C LEU A 26 8.16 -2.03 14.11
N LEU A 27 9.19 -2.86 14.36
CA LEU A 27 9.39 -4.14 13.67
C LEU A 27 8.31 -5.17 14.03
N LEU A 28 7.87 -5.21 15.29
CA LEU A 28 6.74 -6.04 15.73
C LEU A 28 5.42 -5.57 15.08
N LEU A 29 5.21 -4.25 14.98
CA LEU A 29 4.05 -3.66 14.31
C LEU A 29 4.06 -3.97 12.80
N LEU A 30 5.22 -3.89 12.14
CA LEU A 30 5.42 -4.34 10.76
C LEU A 30 5.07 -5.83 10.59
N LEU A 31 5.59 -6.70 11.45
CA LEU A 31 5.34 -8.13 11.39
C LEU A 31 3.84 -8.44 11.59
N LEU A 32 3.18 -7.77 12.53
CA LEU A 32 1.75 -7.89 12.79
C LEU A 32 0.91 -7.40 11.60
N LEU A 33 1.27 -6.26 11.00
CA LEU A 33 0.61 -5.68 9.83
C LEU A 33 0.75 -6.59 8.60
N LEU A 34 1.95 -7.13 8.37
CA LEU A 34 2.23 -8.09 7.30
C LEU A 34 1.47 -9.40 7.51
N LEU A 35 1.41 -9.92 8.74
CA LEU A 35 0.66 -11.12 9.09
C LEU A 35 -0.85 -10.93 8.92
N LEU A 36 -1.40 -9.79 9.37
CA LEU A 36 -2.80 -9.43 9.21
C LEU A 36 -3.18 -9.32 7.73
N LEU A 37 -2.31 -8.73 6.91
CA LEU A 37 -2.52 -8.57 5.48
C LEU A 37 -2.37 -9.90 4.72
N LEU A 38 -1.43 -10.76 5.11
CA LEU A 38 -1.30 -12.13 4.59
C LEU A 38 -2.54 -12.97 4.95
N LEU A 39 -3.08 -12.81 6.16
CA LEU A 39 -4.34 -13.44 6.58
C LEU A 39 -5.53 -12.92 5.78
N LEU A 40 -5.61 -11.61 5.52
CA LEU A 40 -6.64 -11.01 4.67
C LEU A 40 -6.56 -11.51 3.22
N LEU A 41 -5.34 -11.62 2.68
CA LEU A 41 -5.09 -12.18 1.34
C LEU A 41 -5.49 -13.67 1.26
N LEU A 42 -5.15 -14.46 2.28
CA LEU A 42 -5.53 -15.87 2.39
C LEU A 42 -7.06 -16.03 2.53
N LEU A 43 -7.72 -15.16 3.30
CA LEU A 43 -9.18 -15.14 3.44
C LEU A 43 -9.88 -14.77 2.13
N LEU A 44 -9.35 -13.77 1.40
CA LEU A 44 -9.85 -13.39 0.07
C LEU A 44 -9.67 -14.54 -0.94
N LEU A 45 -8.53 -15.22 -0.92
CA LEU A 45 -8.25 -16.39 -1.75
C LEU A 45 -9.17 -17.59 -1.42
N LEU A 46 -9.47 -17.81 -0.14
CA LEU A 46 -10.40 -18.85 0.31
C LEU A 46 -11.85 -18.53 -0.10
N LEU A 47 -12.29 -17.29 0.09
CA LEU A 47 -13.63 -16.83 -0.31
C LEU A 47 -13.81 -16.89 -1.83
N LEU A 48 -12.78 -16.54 -2.61
CA LEU A 48 -12.74 -16.82 -4.04
C LEU A 48 -12.92 -18.31 -4.32
N LEU A 49 -12.12 -19.18 -3.70
CA LEU A 49 -12.15 -20.61 -3.99
C LEU A 49 -13.53 -21.21 -3.70
N GLN A 50 -14.19 -20.74 -2.65
CA GLN A 50 -15.59 -21.04 -2.33
C GLN A 50 -16.56 -20.54 -3.41
N LEU A 51 -16.40 -19.29 -3.88
CA LEU A 51 -17.23 -18.71 -4.94
C LEU A 51 -17.06 -19.46 -6.28
N LEU A 52 -15.83 -19.82 -6.63
CA LEU A 52 -15.50 -20.61 -7.82
C LEU A 52 -16.10 -22.03 -7.75
N LEU A 53 -15.97 -22.69 -6.60
CA LEU A 53 -16.56 -24.01 -6.35
C LEU A 53 -18.09 -23.96 -6.40
N LEU A 54 -18.71 -22.93 -5.82
CA LEU A 54 -20.16 -22.70 -5.86
C LEU A 54 -20.65 -22.48 -7.29
N LEU A 55 -19.93 -21.67 -8.08
CA LEU A 55 -20.27 -21.44 -9.48
C LEU A 55 -20.15 -22.75 -10.27
N LEU A 56 -19.05 -23.51 -10.11
CA LEU A 56 -18.85 -24.81 -10.77
C LEU A 56 -19.96 -25.81 -10.41
N LEU A 57 -20.35 -25.88 -9.14
CA LEU A 57 -21.48 -26.69 -8.67
C LEU A 57 -22.80 -26.27 -9.32
N LEU A 58 -23.02 -24.97 -9.52
CA LEU A 58 -24.19 -24.44 -10.23
C LEU A 58 -24.18 -24.83 -11.73
N GLN A 59 -23.01 -24.82 -12.40
CA GLN A 59 -22.90 -25.32 -13.79
C GLN A 59 -23.27 -26.81 -13.87
N LEU A 60 -22.78 -27.62 -12.94
CA LEU A 60 -23.04 -29.05 -12.87
C LEU A 60 -24.52 -29.36 -12.58
N LEU A 61 -25.14 -28.64 -11.64
CA LEU A 61 -26.57 -28.77 -11.33
C LEU A 61 -27.45 -28.39 -12.52
N LEU A 62 -27.12 -27.30 -13.21
CA LEU A 62 -27.80 -26.86 -14.43
C LEU A 62 -27.71 -27.90 -15.55
N LEU A 63 -26.52 -28.47 -15.76
CA LEU A 63 -26.29 -29.54 -16.74
C LEU A 63 -27.10 -30.80 -16.42
N LEU A 64 -27.15 -31.20 -15.14
CA LEU A 64 -27.94 -32.35 -14.68
C LEU A 64 -29.45 -32.13 -14.84
N LEU A 65 -29.94 -30.95 -14.47
CA LEU A 65 -31.35 -30.56 -14.63
C LEU A 65 -31.77 -30.60 -16.11
N LEU A 66 -30.90 -30.14 -17.01
CA LEU A 66 -31.20 -30.16 -18.44
C LEU A 66 -31.04 -31.56 -19.07
N LEU A 67 -30.12 -32.40 -18.60
CA LEU A 67 -30.07 -33.81 -18.99
C LEU A 67 -31.39 -34.53 -18.63
N LEU A 68 -31.94 -34.27 -17.44
CA LEU A 68 -33.25 -34.79 -17.03
C LEU A 68 -34.37 -34.26 -17.95
N LEU A 69 -34.37 -32.96 -18.28
CA LEU A 69 -35.36 -32.35 -19.18
C LEU A 69 -35.27 -32.92 -20.61
N LEU A 70 -34.07 -33.21 -21.11
CA LEU A 70 -33.84 -33.86 -22.40
C LEU A 70 -34.39 -35.29 -22.43
N LEU A 71 -34.20 -36.05 -21.34
CA LEU A 71 -34.76 -37.41 -21.20
C LEU A 71 -36.30 -37.42 -21.15
N LEU A 72 -36.92 -36.37 -20.59
CA LEU A 72 -38.38 -36.21 -20.54
C LEU A 72 -38.97 -35.76 -21.89
N LEU A 73 -38.25 -34.95 -22.68
CA LEU A 73 -38.74 -34.39 -23.94
C LEU A 73 -38.35 -35.26 -25.15
N GLN A 74 -39.03 -36.40 -25.32
CA GLN A 74 -38.90 -37.32 -26.46
C GLN A 74 -39.23 -36.72 -27.85
N GLN A 75 -39.63 -35.44 -27.94
CA GLN A 75 -40.01 -34.76 -29.19
C GLN A 75 -38.79 -34.07 -29.84
N GLN A 76 -38.29 -34.62 -30.93
CA GLN A 76 -36.98 -34.24 -31.51
C GLN A 76 -36.83 -32.76 -31.90
N GLN A 77 -37.91 -32.08 -32.30
CA GLN A 77 -37.85 -30.64 -32.64
C GLN A 77 -37.66 -29.74 -31.40
N LEU A 78 -38.29 -30.09 -30.27
CA LEU A 78 -38.08 -29.37 -29.00
C LEU A 78 -36.69 -29.67 -28.41
N LEU A 79 -36.20 -30.89 -28.59
CA LEU A 79 -34.86 -31.31 -28.14
C LEU A 79 -33.75 -30.49 -28.80
N LEU A 80 -33.83 -30.20 -30.11
CA LEU A 80 -32.85 -29.36 -30.80
C LEU A 80 -32.86 -27.91 -30.29
N LEU A 81 -34.04 -27.32 -30.08
CA LEU A 81 -34.18 -25.97 -29.53
C LEU A 81 -33.64 -25.88 -28.10
N LEU A 82 -33.92 -26.89 -27.27
CA LEU A 82 -33.39 -26.99 -25.90
C LEU A 82 -31.87 -27.15 -25.88
N LEU A 83 -31.30 -27.93 -26.80
CA LEU A 83 -29.85 -28.13 -26.92
C LEU A 83 -29.13 -26.84 -27.36
N LEU A 84 -29.74 -26.07 -28.27
CA LEU A 84 -29.22 -24.76 -28.66
C LEU A 84 -29.28 -23.75 -27.50
N LEU A 85 -30.36 -23.76 -26.72
CA LEU A 85 -30.52 -22.94 -25.52
C LEU A 85 -29.52 -23.34 -24.42
N LEU A 86 -29.26 -24.64 -24.21
CA LEU A 86 -28.18 -25.13 -23.33
C LEU A 86 -26.83 -24.55 -23.76
N LEU A 87 -26.47 -24.70 -25.03
CA LEU A 87 -25.16 -24.29 -25.53
C LEU A 87 -24.96 -22.78 -25.35
N LEU A 88 -25.99 -21.98 -25.62
CA LEU A 88 -25.98 -20.53 -25.39
C LEU A 88 -25.83 -20.18 -23.91
N LEU A 89 -26.57 -20.87 -23.02
CA LEU A 89 -26.52 -20.64 -21.58
C LEU A 89 -25.19 -21.06 -20.96
N LEU A 90 -24.61 -22.19 -21.40
CA LEU A 90 -23.29 -22.65 -21.00
C LEU A 90 -22.19 -21.69 -21.45
N LEU A 91 -22.28 -21.17 -22.68
CA LEU A 91 -21.35 -20.18 -23.22
C LEU A 91 -21.44 -18.84 -22.47
N LEU A 92 -22.65 -18.38 -22.14
CA LEU A 92 -22.88 -17.20 -21.30
C LEU A 92 -22.30 -17.38 -19.89
N LEU A 93 -22.49 -18.56 -19.29
CA LEU A 93 -22.00 -18.88 -17.94
C LEU A 93 -20.47 -19.02 -17.89
N LEU A 94 -19.86 -19.56 -18.95
CA LEU A 94 -18.40 -19.58 -19.15
C LEU A 94 -17.83 -18.17 -19.31
N LEU A 95 -18.50 -17.30 -20.07
CA LEU A 95 -18.11 -15.91 -20.26
C LEU A 95 -18.23 -15.09 -18.96
N LEU A 96 -19.28 -15.34 -18.16
CA LEU A 96 -19.45 -14.76 -16.82
C LEU A 96 -18.33 -15.21 -15.87
N LEU A 97 -17.96 -16.50 -15.88
CA LEU A 97 -16.84 -17.02 -15.11
C LEU A 97 -15.50 -16.38 -15.53
N LEU A 98 -15.25 -16.21 -16.84
CA LEU A 98 -14.06 -15.54 -17.35
C LEU A 98 -13.99 -14.07 -16.89
N LEU A 99 -15.11 -13.35 -16.95
CA LEU A 99 -15.21 -11.97 -16.48
C LEU A 99 -15.00 -11.86 -14.96
N LEU A 100 -15.53 -12.79 -14.18
CA LEU A 100 -15.34 -12.86 -12.72
C LEU A 100 -13.89 -13.15 -12.35
N LEU A 101 -13.24 -14.09 -13.05
CA LEU A 101 -11.82 -14.43 -12.88
C LEU A 101 -10.91 -13.23 -13.21
N LEU A 102 -11.25 -12.46 -14.25
CA LEU A 102 -10.57 -11.21 -14.58
C LEU A 102 -10.76 -10.14 -13.50
N LEU A 103 -12.00 -9.90 -13.06
CA LEU A 103 -12.31 -8.90 -12.04
C LEU A 103 -11.58 -9.20 -10.73
N LEU A 104 -11.48 -10.48 -10.36
CA LEU A 104 -10.61 -10.94 -9.28
C LEU A 104 -9.14 -10.63 -9.56
N LEU A 105 -8.59 -11.00 -10.72
CA LEU A 105 -7.17 -10.80 -11.02
C LEU A 105 -6.77 -9.32 -10.93
N LEU A 106 -7.67 -8.43 -11.38
CA LEU A 106 -7.57 -6.98 -11.20
C LEU A 106 -7.58 -6.59 -9.72
N LEU A 107 -8.52 -7.11 -8.91
CA LEU A 107 -8.60 -6.84 -7.47
C LEU A 107 -7.38 -7.34 -6.70
N LEU A 108 -6.86 -8.52 -7.04
CA LEU A 108 -5.66 -9.11 -6.46
C LEU A 108 -4.42 -8.27 -6.77
N LEU A 109 -4.28 -7.81 -8.02
CA LEU A 109 -3.18 -6.93 -8.41
C LEU A 109 -3.30 -5.54 -7.76
N LEU A 110 -4.51 -5.00 -7.59
CA LEU A 110 -4.75 -3.76 -6.86
C LEU A 110 -4.41 -3.90 -5.36
N LEU A 111 -4.73 -5.04 -4.74
CA LEU A 111 -4.35 -5.34 -3.36
C LEU A 111 -2.82 -5.48 -3.21
N LEU A 112 -2.15 -6.11 -4.18
CA LEU A 112 -0.69 -6.20 -4.23
C LEU A 112 -0.03 -4.82 -4.43
N LEU A 113 -0.62 -3.96 -5.25
CA LEU A 113 -0.19 -2.57 -5.46
C LEU A 113 -0.32 -1.74 -4.17
N LEU A 114 -1.44 -1.92 -3.45
CA LEU A 114 -1.69 -1.28 -2.15
C LEU A 114 -0.70 -1.77 -1.07
N LEU A 115 -0.39 -3.08 -1.05
CA LEU A 115 0.65 -3.65 -0.19
C LEU A 115 2.02 -3.04 -0.48
N LEU A 116 2.42 -2.96 -1.75
CA LEU A 116 3.70 -2.36 -2.14
C LEU A 116 3.79 -0.90 -1.71
N LEU A 117 2.71 -0.12 -1.87
CA LEU A 117 2.62 1.26 -1.43
C LEU A 117 2.70 1.40 0.11
N LEU A 118 2.02 0.52 0.85
CA LEU A 118 2.04 0.50 2.32
C LEU A 118 3.42 0.14 2.88
N LEU A 119 4.09 -0.85 2.28
CA LEU A 119 5.46 -1.25 2.60
C LEU A 119 6.45 -0.10 2.32
N LEU A 120 6.30 0.59 1.19
CA LEU A 120 7.09 1.77 0.86
C LEU A 120 6.89 2.90 1.87
N LEU A 121 5.64 3.24 2.20
CA LEU A 121 5.31 4.31 3.15
C LEU A 121 5.93 4.03 4.53
N LEU A 122 5.93 2.77 4.95
CA LEU A 122 6.56 2.32 6.20
C LEU A 122 8.10 2.33 6.13
N LEU A 123 8.71 1.95 5.00
CA LEU A 123 10.14 2.07 4.78
C LEU A 123 10.60 3.54 4.80
N LEU A 124 9.82 4.43 4.19
CA LEU A 124 10.03 5.89 4.23
C LEU A 124 9.94 6.42 5.67
N LEU A 125 8.94 5.99 6.44
CA LEU A 125 8.77 6.36 7.86
C LEU A 125 9.94 5.88 8.73
N LEU A 126 10.39 4.64 8.54
CA LEU A 126 11.56 4.08 9.23
C LEU A 126 12.84 4.87 8.91
N LEU A 127 13.04 5.23 7.63
CA LEU A 127 14.21 6.01 7.22
C LEU A 127 14.13 7.47 7.70
N LEU A 128 12.95 8.07 7.76
CA LEU A 128 12.74 9.39 8.38
C LEU A 128 13.03 9.36 9.90
N LEU A 129 12.62 8.30 10.60
CA LEU A 129 12.94 8.09 12.02
C LEU A 129 14.45 7.92 12.24
N LEU A 130 15.13 7.19 11.36
CA LEU A 130 16.59 7.04 11.39
C LEU A 130 17.31 8.37 11.09
N LEU A 131 16.80 9.17 10.17
CA LEU A 131 17.31 10.51 9.85
C LEU A 131 17.17 11.47 11.04
N LEU A 132 16.00 11.45 11.70
CA LEU A 132 15.72 12.25 12.90
C LEU A 132 16.61 11.84 14.08
N LEU A 133 16.86 10.54 14.27
CA LEU A 133 17.84 10.04 15.24
C LEU A 133 19.25 10.55 14.93
N LEU A 134 19.69 10.45 13.67
CA LEU A 134 21.03 10.88 13.26
C LEU A 134 21.21 12.38 13.50
N LEU A 135 20.17 13.19 13.25
CA LEU A 135 20.14 14.62 13.57
C LEU A 135 20.20 14.88 15.10
N LEU A 136 19.48 14.11 15.91
CA LEU A 136 19.52 14.24 17.38
C LEU A 136 20.90 13.87 17.94
N LEU A 137 21.51 12.79 17.45
CA LEU A 137 22.87 12.39 17.80
C LEU A 137 23.89 13.45 17.36
N LEU A 138 23.70 14.04 16.18
CA LEU A 138 24.53 15.13 15.67
C LEU A 138 24.43 16.39 16.53
N LEU A 139 23.25 16.72 17.05
CA LEU A 139 23.06 17.85 17.95
C LEU A 139 23.70 17.60 19.34
N LEU A 140 23.66 16.36 19.82
CA LEU A 140 24.24 15.97 21.10
C LEU A 140 25.78 15.93 21.08
N LEU A 141 26.40 15.58 19.94
CA LEU A 141 27.84 15.33 19.85
C LEU A 141 28.73 16.57 20.12
N PRO A 142 28.46 17.77 19.57
CA PRO A 142 29.18 18.99 19.93
C PRO A 142 28.97 19.41 21.38
N LEU A 143 27.76 19.22 21.93
CA LEU A 143 27.47 19.50 23.34
C LEU A 143 28.28 18.59 24.27
N LEU A 144 28.41 17.31 23.92
CA LEU A 144 29.28 16.36 24.61
C LEU A 144 30.76 16.77 24.53
N LEU A 145 31.27 17.13 23.35
CA LEU A 145 32.70 17.47 23.24
C LEU A 145 33.02 18.82 23.89
N LEU A 146 32.09 19.77 23.89
CA LEU A 146 32.18 21.00 24.67
C LEU A 146 32.23 20.71 26.18
N LEU A 147 31.34 19.85 26.69
CA LEU A 147 31.35 19.41 28.08
C LEU A 147 32.67 18.71 28.46
N LEU A 148 33.17 17.83 27.58
CA LEU A 148 34.47 17.16 27.77
C LEU A 148 35.61 18.17 27.80
N LEU A 149 35.61 19.15 26.88
CA LEU A 149 36.61 20.22 26.83
C LEU A 149 36.59 21.07 28.11
N VAL A 150 35.42 21.49 28.58
CA VAL A 150 35.28 22.23 29.85
C VAL A 150 35.84 21.41 31.02
N VAL A 151 35.56 20.11 31.08
CA VAL A 151 36.12 19.21 32.11
C VAL A 151 37.65 19.11 32.00
N VAL A 152 38.21 19.03 30.78
CA VAL A 152 39.67 19.01 30.58
C VAL A 152 40.32 20.33 31.01
N VAL A 153 39.76 21.48 30.61
CA VAL A 153 40.26 22.81 31.00
C VAL A 153 40.25 22.99 32.52
N VAL A 154 39.16 22.60 33.20
CA VAL A 154 39.06 22.65 34.67
C VAL A 154 40.08 21.74 35.35
N VAL A 155 40.35 20.54 34.82
CA VAL A 155 41.35 19.62 35.37
C VAL A 155 42.79 20.14 35.16
N VAL A 156 43.10 20.70 34.00
CA VAL A 156 44.41 21.32 33.72
C VAL A 156 44.63 22.54 34.62
N ALA A 157 43.62 23.39 34.79
CA ALA A 157 43.69 24.54 35.70
C ALA A 157 43.91 24.11 37.16
N ALA A 158 43.21 23.06 37.64
CA ALA A 158 43.41 22.53 38.98
C ALA A 158 44.81 21.90 39.18
N ALA A 159 45.35 21.20 38.18
CA ALA A 159 46.71 20.66 38.26
C ALA A 159 47.77 21.77 38.33
N ALA A 160 47.56 22.89 37.63
CA ALA A 160 48.45 24.04 37.65
C ALA A 160 48.48 24.79 39.00
N THR A 161 47.44 24.69 39.84
CA THR A 161 47.44 25.33 41.17
C THR A 161 48.13 24.49 42.25
N THR A 162 48.42 23.21 42.00
CA THR A 162 49.05 22.31 42.99
C THR A 162 50.58 22.31 43.02
N THR A 163 51.28 23.05 42.16
CA THR A 163 52.75 22.95 41.98
C THR A 163 53.58 24.08 42.61
N THR A 164 52.98 24.99 43.38
CA THR A 164 53.61 26.26 43.81
C THR A 164 53.90 26.38 45.32
N SER A 165 54.45 25.33 45.95
CA SER A 165 54.81 25.36 47.39
C SER A 165 56.11 24.63 47.78
N THR A 166 57.21 24.88 47.05
CA THR A 166 58.57 24.50 47.47
C THR A 166 59.53 25.69 47.47
N THR A 167 59.52 26.46 48.55
CA THR A 167 60.41 27.61 48.78
C THR A 167 61.72 27.18 49.45
N THR A 168 62.77 26.92 48.66
CA THR A 168 64.15 26.81 49.16
C THR A 168 64.75 28.19 49.41
N THR A 169 65.07 28.50 50.67
CA THR A 169 65.73 29.74 51.09
C THR A 169 67.25 29.55 51.26
N THR A 170 68.04 30.45 50.68
CA THR A 170 69.52 30.51 50.83
C THR A 170 69.99 31.97 50.86
N THR A 171 70.93 32.30 51.75
CA THR A 171 71.30 33.69 52.13
C THR A 171 72.80 33.86 52.39
N THR A 172 73.42 34.97 51.93
CA THR A 172 74.86 35.28 52.09
C THR A 172 75.16 36.80 52.07
N THR A 173 76.09 37.31 52.91
CA THR A 173 76.49 38.74 53.08
C THR A 173 77.95 38.92 53.62
N THR A 174 78.61 40.09 53.45
CA THR A 174 80.05 40.39 53.80
C THR A 174 80.41 41.90 54.02
N THR A 175 81.60 42.28 54.59
CA THR A 175 82.08 43.68 54.94
C THR A 175 83.64 43.86 55.09
N THR A 176 84.24 45.09 55.30
CA THR A 176 85.70 45.45 55.04
C THR A 176 86.37 46.59 55.93
N THR A 177 87.59 47.16 55.59
CA THR A 177 88.38 48.42 56.02
C THR A 177 89.57 48.48 57.08
N THR A 178 90.16 49.67 57.39
CA THR A 178 91.65 49.98 57.53
C THR A 178 92.13 51.12 58.49
N THR A 179 93.41 51.15 58.97
CA THR A 179 94.22 52.37 59.38
C THR A 179 95.78 52.14 59.44
N THR A 180 96.62 53.11 59.89
CA THR A 180 98.08 53.28 59.55
C THR A 180 99.12 53.39 60.71
N THR A 181 100.43 53.29 60.35
CA THR A 181 101.74 53.67 61.03
C THR A 181 102.78 52.53 61.24
N THR A 182 104.05 52.85 61.54
CA THR A 182 105.24 52.06 61.13
C THR A 182 106.29 51.70 62.21
N THR A 183 106.81 50.46 62.10
CA THR A 183 108.18 49.97 62.45
C THR A 183 108.75 50.16 63.87
N THR A 184 108.85 49.06 64.64
CA THR A 184 110.16 48.43 64.98
C THR A 184 110.02 47.02 65.61
N THR A 185 111.16 46.35 65.76
CA THR A 185 111.41 44.96 66.21
C THR A 185 110.81 44.52 67.55
N THR A 186 110.10 43.38 67.58
CA THR A 186 110.32 42.22 68.49
C THR A 186 109.45 41.02 68.05
N SER A 187 109.61 39.84 68.64
CA SER A 187 109.12 38.56 68.08
C SER A 187 107.83 37.98 68.72
N THR A 188 107.11 37.17 67.91
CA THR A 188 106.12 36.11 68.22
C THR A 188 104.62 36.43 68.54
N THR A 189 103.73 35.97 67.61
CA THR A 189 102.34 35.40 67.74
C THR A 189 101.00 36.23 67.76
N THR A 190 100.22 36.18 66.63
CA THR A 190 98.71 36.07 66.41
C THR A 190 97.63 37.26 66.42
N THR A 191 97.02 37.67 65.24
CA THR A 191 95.61 38.21 64.89
C THR A 191 95.26 39.65 64.26
N THR A 192 93.96 40.13 64.18
CA THR A 192 93.25 41.00 63.11
C THR A 192 91.95 41.79 63.61
N THR A 193 91.03 42.64 63.00
CA THR A 193 90.55 43.40 61.74
C THR A 193 89.20 44.22 62.04
N THR A 194 88.38 45.12 61.34
CA THR A 194 88.20 46.02 60.10
C THR A 194 86.88 46.97 60.19
N THR A 195 86.55 48.02 59.33
CA THR A 195 85.27 48.90 59.35
C THR A 195 84.41 49.34 58.05
N THR A 196 84.38 50.62 57.51
CA THR A 196 83.22 51.27 56.72
C THR A 196 83.38 52.33 55.53
N THR A 197 82.31 52.55 54.69
CA THR A 197 81.64 53.79 54.06
C THR A 197 82.19 54.84 53.01
N THR A 198 81.24 55.47 52.24
CA THR A 198 81.08 56.92 51.73
C THR A 198 81.19 57.35 50.21
N THR A 199 80.97 58.65 49.86
CA THR A 199 80.34 59.20 48.60
C THR A 199 81.15 60.21 47.73
N THR A 200 80.55 60.68 46.60
CA THR A 200 80.44 62.09 46.04
C THR A 200 81.10 62.52 44.68
N THR A 201 80.24 62.94 43.72
CA THR A 201 80.34 64.05 42.69
C THR A 201 81.27 64.13 41.44
N THR A 202 80.70 64.82 40.41
CA THR A 202 81.27 65.73 39.37
C THR A 202 81.95 65.25 38.06
N THR A 203 81.13 65.19 36.99
CA THR A 203 81.23 65.90 35.68
C THR A 203 82.40 65.80 34.68
N THR A 204 81.99 65.75 33.39
CA THR A 204 82.66 66.24 32.14
C THR A 204 83.94 65.59 31.63
N THR A 205 83.83 64.86 30.51
CA THR A 205 84.27 65.34 29.17
C THR A 205 83.72 64.45 28.05
N THR A 206 83.66 64.97 26.83
CA THR A 206 83.20 64.26 25.62
C THR A 206 84.36 63.59 24.89
N THR A 207 84.17 62.35 24.41
CA THR A 207 85.01 61.76 23.35
C THR A 207 84.21 60.73 22.57
N THR A 208 84.15 60.89 21.25
CA THR A 208 83.52 59.91 20.35
C THR A 208 84.48 58.77 20.04
N THR A 209 84.15 57.55 20.47
CA THR A 209 84.76 56.32 19.95
C THR A 209 83.69 55.27 19.70
N THR A 210 83.47 54.97 18.42
CA THR A 210 82.54 53.93 17.98
C THR A 210 83.07 52.56 18.38
N THR A 211 82.51 51.96 19.44
CA THR A 211 82.81 50.57 19.83
C THR A 211 81.55 49.73 19.73
N THR A 212 81.54 48.81 18.77
CA THR A 212 80.49 47.81 18.55
C THR A 212 80.47 46.78 19.68
N THR A 213 79.86 47.13 20.80
CA THR A 213 79.52 46.18 21.87
C THR A 213 78.13 45.60 21.63
N THR A 214 78.10 44.43 21.00
CA THR A 214 76.90 43.59 20.88
C THR A 214 76.49 43.05 22.25
N THR A 215 75.79 43.89 23.02
CA THR A 215 75.10 43.48 24.25
C THR A 215 73.88 42.64 23.88
N THR A 216 74.09 41.34 23.70
CA THR A 216 73.03 40.34 23.55
C THR A 216 72.25 40.19 24.85
N THR A 217 71.32 41.10 25.10
CA THR A 217 70.27 40.98 26.12
C THR A 217 69.29 39.89 25.71
N THR A 218 69.67 38.64 26.00
CA THR A 218 68.85 37.43 25.86
C THR A 218 67.72 37.43 26.88
N THR A 219 66.76 38.32 26.69
CA THR A 219 65.50 38.36 27.45
C THR A 219 64.75 37.05 27.24
N THR A 220 64.43 36.37 28.34
CA THR A 220 63.87 35.01 28.34
C THR A 220 62.39 35.02 27.99
N THR A 221 62.07 35.25 26.71
CA THR A 221 60.72 35.21 26.12
C THR A 221 60.19 33.79 25.87
N THR A 222 60.95 32.76 26.26
CA THR A 222 60.66 31.34 26.01
C THR A 222 59.42 30.80 26.72
N THR A 223 58.96 31.44 27.80
CA THR A 223 57.81 31.00 28.61
C THR A 223 56.44 31.39 28.03
N THR A 224 56.34 32.42 27.19
CA THR A 224 55.07 32.81 26.55
C THR A 224 54.81 31.99 25.28
N ILE A 225 55.85 31.73 24.49
CA ILE A 225 55.76 30.95 23.24
C ILE A 225 55.26 29.52 23.50
N THR A 226 55.71 28.90 24.59
CA THR A 226 55.30 27.55 25.01
C THR A 226 53.83 27.45 25.45
N LEU A 227 53.19 28.56 25.83
CA LEU A 227 51.76 28.61 26.18
C LEU A 227 50.86 29.05 25.01
N LEU A 228 51.39 29.76 24.02
CA LEU A 228 50.63 30.17 22.84
C LEU A 228 50.35 29.01 21.88
N LEU A 229 51.32 28.09 21.68
CA LEU A 229 51.15 26.89 20.85
C LEU A 229 49.94 26.00 21.24
N PRO A 230 49.78 25.56 22.50
CA PRO A 230 48.61 24.75 22.88
C PRO A 230 47.30 25.53 22.79
N LEU A 231 47.31 26.85 22.98
CA LEU A 231 46.11 27.69 22.81
C LEU A 231 45.69 27.78 21.33
N GLN A 232 46.64 27.96 20.41
CA GLN A 232 46.37 27.95 18.97
C GLN A 232 45.85 26.59 18.49
N LEU A 233 46.44 25.49 18.98
CA LEU A 233 45.99 24.12 18.68
C LEU A 233 44.57 23.88 19.21
N LEU A 234 44.25 24.38 20.41
CA LEU A 234 42.89 24.32 20.97
C LEU A 234 41.87 25.12 20.14
N VAL A 235 42.22 26.31 19.67
CA VAL A 235 41.34 27.11 18.78
C VAL A 235 41.09 26.38 17.46
N LEU A 236 42.13 25.79 16.85
CA LEU A 236 41.99 25.00 15.63
C LEU A 236 41.11 23.75 15.84
N LEU A 237 41.28 23.06 16.97
CA LEU A 237 40.45 21.91 17.35
C LEU A 237 38.98 22.32 17.54
N LEU A 238 38.72 23.48 18.13
CA LEU A 238 37.36 24.01 18.33
C LEU A 238 36.72 24.47 17.01
N GLN A 239 37.50 25.04 16.08
CA GLN A 239 37.04 25.34 14.72
C GLN A 239 36.68 24.06 13.95
N LEU A 240 37.51 23.02 14.03
CA LEU A 240 37.24 21.72 13.41
C LEU A 240 36.00 21.02 14.01
N LEU A 241 35.82 21.11 15.33
CA LEU A 241 34.61 20.67 16.03
C LEU A 241 33.34 21.39 15.54
N LEU A 242 33.42 22.69 15.24
CA LEU A 242 32.28 23.45 14.71
C LEU A 242 32.01 23.18 13.22
N LEU A 243 33.05 22.83 12.45
CA LEU A 243 32.91 22.46 11.03
C LEU A 243 32.26 21.07 10.85
N GLN A 244 32.62 20.10 11.70
CA GLN A 244 32.13 18.72 11.61
C GLN A 244 30.60 18.57 11.55
N PRO A 245 29.79 19.21 12.43
CA PRO A 245 28.33 19.10 12.35
C PRO A 245 27.74 19.79 11.12
N LEU A 246 28.38 20.85 10.60
CA LEU A 246 27.92 21.53 9.38
C LEU A 246 28.14 20.64 8.13
N LEU A 247 29.28 19.93 8.07
CA LEU A 247 29.54 18.94 7.01
C LEU A 247 28.58 17.75 7.10
N LEU A 248 28.29 17.23 8.30
CA LEU A 248 27.35 16.11 8.45
C LEU A 248 25.91 16.54 8.17
N LEU A 249 25.51 17.78 8.51
CA LEU A 249 24.22 18.36 8.13
C LEU A 249 24.07 18.49 6.60
N LEU A 250 25.14 18.87 5.88
CA LEU A 250 25.15 18.90 4.41
C LEU A 250 24.98 17.48 3.82
N LEU A 251 25.66 16.48 4.40
CA LEU A 251 25.49 15.07 4.01
C LEU A 251 24.08 14.56 4.31
N LEU A 252 23.49 14.95 5.43
CA LEU A 252 22.12 14.61 5.82
C LEU A 252 21.09 15.21 4.85
N LEU A 253 21.29 16.46 4.42
CA LEU A 253 20.47 17.14 3.43
C LEU A 253 20.57 16.48 2.05
N LEU A 254 21.78 16.07 1.64
CA LEU A 254 21.99 15.33 0.40
C LEU A 254 21.31 13.94 0.42
N LEU A 255 21.38 13.24 1.55
CA LEU A 255 20.69 11.95 1.76
C LEU A 255 19.16 12.12 1.71
N LEU A 256 18.63 13.18 2.33
CA LEU A 256 17.19 13.51 2.28
C LEU A 256 16.74 13.85 0.86
N LEU A 257 17.54 14.59 0.09
CA LEU A 257 17.26 14.91 -1.31
C LEU A 257 17.26 13.64 -2.19
N LEU A 258 18.23 12.74 -1.98
CA LEU A 258 18.29 11.45 -2.68
C LEU A 258 17.09 10.56 -2.34
N LEU A 259 16.65 10.54 -1.08
CA LEU A 259 15.45 9.84 -0.65
C LEU A 259 14.18 10.41 -1.29
N LEU A 260 14.05 11.74 -1.35
CA LEU A 260 12.92 12.40 -2.00
C LEU A 260 12.87 12.07 -3.51
N LEU A 261 14.03 12.04 -4.17
CA LEU A 261 14.14 11.63 -5.57
C LEU A 261 13.76 10.15 -5.78
N LEU A 262 14.20 9.25 -4.90
CA LEU A 262 13.83 7.84 -4.93
C LEU A 262 12.32 7.63 -4.72
N LEU A 263 11.73 8.37 -3.78
CA LEU A 263 10.28 8.37 -3.53
C LEU A 263 9.49 8.87 -4.74
N LEU A 264 9.95 9.95 -5.39
CA LEU A 264 9.33 10.49 -6.60
C LEU A 264 9.42 9.49 -7.77
N LEU A 265 10.58 8.87 -7.97
CA LEU A 265 10.79 7.83 -8.99
C LEU A 265 9.87 6.63 -8.78
N LEU A 266 9.69 6.19 -7.53
CA LEU A 266 8.84 5.06 -7.21
C LEU A 266 7.35 5.40 -7.26
N LEU A 267 6.96 6.64 -6.94
CA LEU A 267 5.60 7.14 -7.19
C LEU A 267 5.30 7.21 -8.70
N LEU A 268 6.27 7.63 -9.52
CA LEU A 268 6.15 7.61 -10.98
C LEU A 268 6.03 6.18 -11.52
N LEU A 269 6.80 5.23 -10.98
CA LEU A 269 6.70 3.81 -11.33
C LEU A 269 5.32 3.22 -10.92
N LEU A 270 4.81 3.59 -9.75
CA LEU A 270 3.48 3.20 -9.28
C LEU A 270 2.37 3.73 -10.21
N LEU A 271 2.48 5.01 -10.63
CA LEU A 271 1.56 5.63 -11.57
C LEU A 271 1.63 4.98 -12.97
N LEU A 272 2.83 4.64 -13.45
CA LEU A 272 3.03 3.93 -14.71
C LEU A 272 2.43 2.52 -14.65
N LEU A 273 2.60 1.80 -13.54
CA LEU A 273 2.00 0.48 -13.33
C LEU A 273 0.47 0.54 -13.24
N LEU A 274 -0.09 1.57 -12.60
CA LEU A 274 -1.54 1.82 -12.58
C LEU A 274 -2.08 2.16 -13.98
N LEU A 275 -1.35 2.96 -14.76
CA LEU A 275 -1.70 3.28 -16.14
C LEU A 275 -1.64 2.05 -17.05
N LEU A 276 -0.61 1.21 -16.89
CA LEU A 276 -0.47 -0.06 -17.60
C LEU A 276 -1.61 -1.03 -17.25
N LEU A 277 -2.03 -1.08 -15.99
CA LEU A 277 -3.16 -1.88 -15.54
C LEU A 277 -4.49 -1.36 -16.11
N LEU A 278 -4.70 -0.05 -16.14
CA LEU A 278 -5.87 0.56 -16.79
C LEU A 278 -5.90 0.28 -18.30
N LEU A 279 -4.74 0.33 -18.97
CA LEU A 279 -4.60 0.01 -20.39
C LEU A 279 -4.86 -1.49 -20.65
N LEU A 280 -4.37 -2.38 -19.79
CA LEU A 280 -4.64 -3.82 -19.87
C LEU A 280 -6.14 -4.13 -19.69
N LEU A 281 -6.79 -3.47 -18.73
CA LEU A 281 -8.23 -3.58 -18.51
C LEU A 281 -9.04 -3.07 -19.72
N LEU A 282 -8.64 -1.93 -20.30
CA LEU A 282 -9.26 -1.37 -21.50
C LEU A 282 -9.08 -2.28 -22.72
N LEU A 283 -7.87 -2.81 -22.94
CA LEU A 283 -7.56 -3.76 -24.01
C LEU A 283 -8.38 -5.04 -23.89
N LEU A 284 -8.56 -5.55 -22.67
CA LEU A 284 -9.31 -6.77 -22.43
C LEU A 284 -10.83 -6.55 -22.52
N LEU A 285 -11.34 -5.39 -22.11
CA LEU A 285 -12.71 -4.97 -22.40
C LEU A 285 -12.95 -4.88 -23.93
N LEU A 286 -11.99 -4.30 -24.66
CA LEU A 286 -12.01 -4.21 -26.12
C LEU A 286 -11.92 -5.59 -26.81
N LEU A 287 -11.28 -6.59 -26.19
CA LEU A 287 -11.21 -7.97 -26.68
C LEU A 287 -12.49 -8.76 -26.35
N LEU A 288 -13.12 -8.51 -25.21
CA LEU A 288 -14.39 -9.14 -24.82
C LEU A 288 -15.60 -8.58 -25.60
N LEU A 289 -15.58 -7.31 -26.01
CA LEU A 289 -16.70 -6.68 -26.72
C LEU A 289 -17.05 -7.36 -28.07
N PRO A 290 -16.08 -7.71 -28.95
CA PRO A 290 -16.34 -8.52 -30.16
C PRO A 290 -16.81 -9.96 -29.90
N LEU A 291 -16.65 -10.48 -28.67
CA LEU A 291 -17.19 -11.79 -28.27
C LEU A 291 -18.63 -11.66 -27.73
N LEU A 292 -18.90 -10.58 -26.98
CA LEU A 292 -20.22 -10.24 -26.44
C LEU A 292 -21.23 -9.86 -27.54
N LEU A 293 -20.82 -9.11 -28.56
CA LEU A 293 -21.73 -8.61 -29.61
C LEU A 293 -22.39 -9.75 -30.43
N PRO A 294 -21.67 -10.75 -30.95
CA PRO A 294 -22.30 -11.91 -31.61
C PRO A 294 -23.15 -12.75 -30.68
N LEU A 295 -22.77 -12.89 -29.39
CA LEU A 295 -23.55 -13.62 -28.39
C LEU A 295 -24.90 -12.93 -28.13
N LEU A 296 -24.91 -11.60 -28.00
CA LEU A 296 -26.11 -10.80 -27.84
C LEU A 296 -27.01 -10.85 -29.10
N LEU A 297 -26.41 -10.80 -30.28
CA LEU A 297 -27.14 -10.91 -31.55
C LEU A 297 -27.73 -12.32 -31.76
N LEU A 298 -27.01 -13.38 -31.38
CA LEU A 298 -27.50 -14.76 -31.39
C LEU A 298 -28.65 -14.96 -30.40
N LEU A 299 -28.56 -14.38 -29.20
CA LEU A 299 -29.64 -14.39 -28.20
C LEU A 299 -30.88 -13.65 -28.73
N LEU A 300 -30.71 -12.49 -29.37
CA LEU A 300 -31.80 -11.73 -29.98
C LEU A 300 -32.45 -12.50 -31.15
N LEU A 301 -31.64 -13.14 -31.99
CA LEU A 301 -32.12 -13.98 -33.10
C LEU A 301 -32.89 -15.22 -32.59
N LEU A 302 -32.39 -15.87 -31.53
CA LEU A 302 -33.07 -17.00 -30.88
C LEU A 302 -34.40 -16.57 -30.25
N LEU A 303 -34.45 -15.39 -29.61
CA LEU A 303 -35.67 -14.81 -29.06
C LEU A 303 -36.69 -14.48 -30.16
N LEU A 304 -36.25 -13.92 -31.29
CA LEU A 304 -37.09 -13.66 -32.46
C LEU A 304 -37.61 -14.94 -33.10
N LEU A 305 -36.78 -15.98 -33.21
CA LEU A 305 -37.17 -17.30 -33.70
C LEU A 305 -38.19 -17.98 -32.77
N LEU A 306 -38.00 -17.87 -31.45
CA LEU A 306 -38.94 -18.37 -30.44
C LEU A 306 -40.29 -17.65 -30.53
N LEU A 307 -40.28 -16.32 -30.71
CA LEU A 307 -41.49 -15.52 -30.91
C LEU A 307 -42.22 -15.90 -32.21
N LEU A 308 -41.49 -16.13 -33.30
CA LEU A 308 -42.04 -16.58 -34.58
C LEU A 308 -42.64 -18.00 -34.48
N LEU A 309 -41.97 -18.91 -33.77
CA LEU A 309 -42.48 -20.26 -33.52
C LEU A 309 -43.76 -20.24 -32.66
N LEU A 310 -43.80 -19.39 -31.64
CA LEU A 310 -44.99 -19.17 -30.81
C LEU A 310 -46.15 -18.59 -31.62
N LEU A 311 -45.89 -17.63 -32.51
CA LEU A 311 -46.88 -17.05 -33.42
C LEU A 311 -47.42 -18.10 -34.42
N LEU A 312 -46.54 -18.94 -34.97
CA LEU A 312 -46.93 -20.03 -35.87
C LEU A 312 -47.79 -21.08 -35.16
N LEU A 313 -47.44 -21.44 -33.92
CA LEU A 313 -48.22 -22.35 -33.09
C LEU A 313 -49.61 -21.77 -32.76
N LEU A 314 -49.69 -20.47 -32.45
CA LEU A 314 -50.95 -19.76 -32.22
C LEU A 314 -51.82 -19.71 -33.48
N LEU A 315 -51.22 -19.47 -34.65
CA LEU A 315 -51.92 -19.49 -35.94
C LEU A 315 -52.45 -20.89 -36.29
N LEU A 316 -51.67 -21.95 -36.03
CA LEU A 316 -52.09 -23.33 -36.22
C LEU A 316 -53.26 -23.71 -35.29
N LEU A 317 -53.21 -23.27 -34.03
CA LEU A 317 -54.29 -23.44 -33.06
C LEU A 317 -55.57 -22.69 -33.50
N LEU A 318 -55.45 -21.48 -34.01
CA LEU A 318 -56.56 -20.70 -34.55
C LEU A 318 -57.19 -21.37 -35.79
N LEU A 319 -56.37 -21.91 -36.68
CA LEU A 319 -56.84 -22.66 -37.86
C LEU A 319 -57.58 -23.94 -37.46
N LEU A 320 -57.08 -24.66 -36.46
CA LEU A 320 -57.73 -25.85 -35.91
C LEU A 320 -59.09 -25.51 -35.26
N LEU A 321 -59.16 -24.39 -34.52
CA LEU A 321 -60.41 -23.89 -33.94
C LEU A 321 -61.43 -23.48 -35.03
N LEU A 322 -60.98 -22.84 -36.10
CA LEU A 322 -61.83 -22.48 -37.24
C LEU A 322 -62.36 -23.72 -37.98
N LEU A 323 -61.52 -24.74 -38.16
CA LEU A 323 -61.93 -26.02 -38.75
C LEU A 323 -62.96 -26.76 -37.87
N LEU A 324 -62.78 -26.73 -36.55
CA LEU A 324 -63.73 -27.29 -35.58
C LEU A 324 -65.08 -26.54 -35.62
N LEU A 325 -65.05 -25.21 -35.72
CA LEU A 325 -66.25 -24.38 -35.87
C LEU A 325 -66.97 -24.66 -37.20
N LEU A 326 -66.24 -24.84 -38.30
CA LEU A 326 -66.81 -25.20 -39.60
C LEU A 326 -67.45 -26.61 -39.56
N LEU A 327 -66.80 -27.58 -38.91
CA LEU A 327 -67.35 -28.92 -38.72
C LEU A 327 -68.63 -28.89 -37.86
N LEU A 328 -68.66 -28.07 -36.80
CA LEU A 328 -69.85 -27.86 -35.97
C LEU A 328 -70.99 -27.21 -36.76
N LEU A 329 -70.69 -26.22 -37.60
CA LEU A 329 -71.67 -25.58 -38.48
C LEU A 329 -72.22 -26.56 -39.53
N LEU A 330 -71.36 -27.41 -40.11
CA LEU A 330 -71.78 -28.44 -41.07
C LEU A 330 -72.64 -29.53 -40.40
N LEU A 331 -72.30 -29.93 -39.16
CA LEU A 331 -73.12 -30.85 -38.36
C LEU A 331 -74.49 -30.25 -38.01
N LEU A 332 -74.54 -28.96 -37.65
CA LEU A 332 -75.77 -28.22 -37.41
C LEU A 332 -76.62 -28.12 -38.70
N CYS A 333 -75.99 -27.83 -39.84
CA CYS A 333 -76.64 -27.80 -41.14
C CYS A 333 -77.24 -29.16 -41.51
N TYR A 334 -76.45 -30.24 -41.36
CA TYR A 334 -76.91 -31.62 -41.56
C TYR A 334 -78.10 -31.97 -40.65
N TYR A 335 -78.05 -31.60 -39.36
CA TYR A 335 -79.15 -31.82 -38.42
C TYR A 335 -80.42 -31.06 -38.81
N CYS A 336 -80.29 -29.80 -39.23
CA CYS A 336 -81.42 -29.01 -39.76
C CYS A 336 -82.01 -29.63 -41.04
N CYS A 337 -81.18 -30.09 -41.98
CA CYS A 337 -81.64 -30.78 -43.19
C CYS A 337 -82.34 -32.11 -42.87
N PHE A 338 -81.80 -32.90 -41.93
CA PHE A 338 -82.42 -34.14 -41.46
C PHE A 338 -83.77 -33.89 -40.79
N TYR A 339 -83.85 -32.88 -39.92
CA TYR A 339 -85.09 -32.48 -39.25
C TYR A 339 -86.15 -32.01 -40.25
N TYR A 340 -85.77 -31.21 -41.25
CA TYR A 340 -86.65 -30.77 -42.33
C TYR A 340 -87.15 -31.96 -43.19
N TYR A 341 -86.25 -32.89 -43.55
CA TYR A 341 -86.63 -34.10 -44.28
C TYR A 341 -87.59 -34.99 -43.48
N TYR A 342 -87.34 -35.19 -42.19
CA TYR A 342 -88.22 -35.94 -41.29
C TYR A 342 -89.60 -35.29 -41.18
N TYR A 343 -89.66 -33.96 -41.03
CA TYR A 343 -90.92 -33.20 -41.02
C TYR A 343 -91.69 -33.34 -42.33
N TYR A 344 -91.01 -33.27 -43.48
CA TYR A 344 -91.61 -33.48 -44.80
C TYR A 344 -92.13 -34.93 -44.98
N TYR A 345 -91.35 -35.94 -44.57
CA TYR A 345 -91.77 -37.34 -44.62
C TYR A 345 -93.00 -37.60 -43.72
N TYR A 346 -93.02 -37.02 -42.52
CA TYR A 346 -94.17 -37.10 -41.62
C TYR A 346 -95.43 -36.49 -42.26
N TYR A 347 -95.30 -35.32 -42.90
CA TYR A 347 -96.38 -34.66 -43.63
C TYR A 347 -96.89 -35.51 -44.81
N TYR A 348 -95.98 -36.15 -45.56
CA TYR A 348 -96.33 -37.06 -46.65
C TYR A 348 -97.02 -38.33 -46.14
N TYR A 349 -96.54 -38.92 -45.04
CA TYR A 349 -97.18 -40.09 -44.42
C TYR A 349 -98.58 -39.74 -43.89
N TYR A 350 -98.77 -38.54 -43.33
CA TYR A 350 -100.10 -38.02 -42.95
C TYR A 350 -101.04 -37.92 -44.15
N TYR A 351 -100.52 -37.47 -45.31
CA TYR A 351 -101.26 -37.41 -46.58
C TYR A 351 -101.60 -38.80 -47.12
N CYS A 352 -100.65 -39.74 -47.10
CA CYS A 352 -100.89 -41.13 -47.49
C CYS A 352 -101.85 -41.85 -46.54
N PHE A 353 -101.81 -41.56 -45.24
CA PHE A 353 -102.79 -42.07 -44.28
C PHE A 353 -104.18 -41.51 -44.59
N TYR A 354 -104.30 -40.22 -44.91
CA TYR A 354 -105.54 -39.61 -45.40
C TYR A 354 -106.05 -40.32 -46.67
N CYS A 355 -105.20 -40.55 -47.66
CA CYS A 355 -105.55 -41.25 -48.89
C CYS A 355 -105.92 -42.73 -48.64
N TYR A 356 -105.24 -43.43 -47.74
CA TYR A 356 -105.60 -44.79 -47.34
C TYR A 356 -106.93 -44.82 -46.61
N TYR A 357 -107.18 -43.87 -45.70
CA TYR A 357 -108.47 -43.72 -45.03
C TYR A 357 -109.59 -43.45 -46.05
N TYR A 358 -109.33 -42.60 -47.05
CA TYR A 358 -110.25 -42.31 -48.14
C TYR A 358 -110.50 -43.53 -49.04
N TYR A 359 -109.45 -44.30 -49.37
CA TYR A 359 -109.57 -45.53 -50.16
C TYR A 359 -110.26 -46.65 -49.38
N TYR A 360 -109.99 -46.79 -48.08
CA TYR A 360 -110.68 -47.72 -47.19
C TYR A 360 -112.15 -47.33 -47.05
N TYR A 361 -112.47 -46.04 -46.90
CA TYR A 361 -113.84 -45.53 -46.91
C TYR A 361 -114.55 -45.85 -48.24
N TYR A 362 -113.85 -45.68 -49.38
CA TYR A 362 -114.37 -46.01 -50.71
C TYR A 362 -114.57 -47.52 -50.90
N TYR A 363 -113.64 -48.35 -50.42
CA TYR A 363 -113.74 -49.81 -50.47
C TYR A 363 -114.85 -50.32 -49.56
N TYR A 364 -115.01 -49.75 -48.36
CA TYR A 364 -116.13 -50.03 -47.47
C TYR A 364 -117.46 -49.62 -48.10
N TYR A 365 -117.52 -48.47 -48.77
CA TYR A 365 -118.70 -48.01 -49.54
C TYR A 365 -119.02 -48.96 -50.71
N TYR A 366 -118.00 -49.46 -51.41
CA TYR A 366 -118.16 -50.42 -52.50
C TYR A 366 -118.59 -51.81 -52.00
N TYR A 367 -118.06 -52.25 -50.86
CA TYR A 367 -118.45 -53.51 -50.21
C TYR A 367 -119.88 -53.43 -49.67
N TYR A 368 -120.27 -52.27 -49.11
CA TYR A 368 -121.65 -51.98 -48.71
C TYR A 368 -122.61 -52.02 -49.91
N TYR A 369 -122.19 -51.46 -51.06
CA TYR A 369 -122.92 -51.57 -52.33
C TYR A 369 -123.00 -53.01 -52.86
N TYR A 370 -121.95 -53.80 -52.73
CA TYR A 370 -121.92 -55.21 -53.17
C TYR A 370 -122.83 -56.08 -52.28
N TYR A 371 -122.88 -55.80 -50.97
CA TYR A 371 -123.82 -56.43 -50.03
C TYR A 371 -125.28 -56.07 -50.36
N TYR A 372 -125.52 -54.84 -50.83
CA TYR A 372 -126.80 -54.36 -51.39
C TYR A 372 -127.09 -54.83 -52.84
N TYR A 373 -126.26 -55.69 -53.42
CA TYR A 373 -126.49 -56.30 -54.74
C TYR A 373 -126.86 -57.79 -54.66
N TYR A 374 -126.91 -58.35 -53.44
CA TYR A 374 -127.26 -59.75 -53.14
C TYR A 374 -128.42 -59.90 -52.15
N TYR A 375 -129.14 -58.80 -51.87
CA TYR A 375 -130.39 -58.71 -51.10
C TYR A 375 -131.32 -57.68 -51.75
#